data_AF-A0AAD6KZG7-F1
#
_entry.id   AF-A0AAD6KZG7-F1
#
_cell.length_a   1.000
_cell.length_b   1.000
_cell.length_c   1.000
_cell.angle_alpha   90.00
_cell.angle_beta   90.00
_cell.angle_gamma   90.00
#
_symmetry.space_group_name_H-M   'P 1'
#
loop_
_entity.id
_entity.type
_entity.pdbx_description
1 polymer ?
#
loop_
_entity_poly.entity_id
_entity_poly.type
_entity_poly.pdbx_seq_one_letter_code
_entity_poly.pdbx_strand_id
1 'polypeptide(L)'
;MANPPSPRPPPPQPFAPIRIDGADEDEALSSSAYLTHQELLTRRSRRFKQLAQIFRAHYWTLMEELKVKHKEYYWIYGKSPYKEDEKNKKRKRDFNDDKENFEWNAKSGINGGGGEVEADEREEEGVRKCSASGCKAKPMPLTSFCYTHILLDSKQKLYKGCAYVVK
;
A
#
# COMPACT_ATOMS: atom_id res chain seq x y z
N MET A 1 26.21 -6.18 -44.12
CA MET A 1 24.93 -5.54 -44.45
C MET A 1 24.34 -5.03 -43.14
N ALA A 2 24.34 -3.71 -42.92
CA ALA A 2 23.81 -3.13 -41.69
C ALA A 2 22.27 -3.13 -41.76
N ASN A 3 21.60 -3.59 -40.70
CA ASN A 3 20.15 -3.51 -40.60
C ASN A 3 19.70 -2.05 -40.64
N PRO A 4 18.63 -1.71 -41.38
CA PRO A 4 18.10 -0.36 -41.41
C PRO A 4 17.58 0.05 -40.02
N PRO A 5 17.71 1.32 -39.64
CA PRO A 5 17.23 1.81 -38.35
C PRO A 5 15.70 1.62 -38.25
N SER A 6 15.27 1.06 -37.13
CA SER A 6 13.84 0.85 -36.84
C SER A 6 13.08 2.18 -36.90
N PRO A 7 11.84 2.19 -37.45
CA PRO A 7 11.05 3.41 -37.55
C PRO A 7 10.74 3.97 -36.17
N ARG A 8 10.88 5.30 -36.04
CA ARG A 8 10.59 6.05 -34.82
C ARG A 8 9.10 5.86 -34.45
N PRO A 9 8.75 5.59 -33.18
CA PRO A 9 7.35 5.48 -32.78
C PRO A 9 6.63 6.80 -33.03
N PRO A 10 5.34 6.76 -33.43
CA PRO A 10 4.55 7.96 -33.69
C PRO A 10 4.45 8.80 -32.41
N PRO A 11 4.36 10.13 -32.54
CA PRO A 11 4.18 11.02 -31.41
C PRO A 11 2.90 10.65 -30.63
N PRO A 12 2.90 10.81 -29.30
CA PRO A 12 1.72 10.52 -28.49
C PRO A 12 0.54 11.34 -29.00
N GLN A 13 -0.52 10.65 -29.41
CA GLN A 13 -1.76 11.26 -29.87
C GLN A 13 -2.32 12.13 -28.74
N PRO A 14 -2.80 13.36 -29.01
CA PRO A 14 -3.46 14.16 -27.99
C PRO A 14 -4.63 13.37 -27.42
N PHE A 15 -4.72 13.31 -26.09
CA PHE A 15 -5.82 12.63 -25.41
C PHE A 15 -7.14 13.23 -25.90
N ALA A 16 -8.04 12.37 -26.37
CA ALA A 16 -9.37 12.82 -26.77
C ALA A 16 -10.03 13.57 -25.60
N PRO A 17 -10.68 14.71 -25.86
CA PRO A 17 -11.33 15.48 -24.81
C PRO A 17 -12.34 14.60 -24.06
N ILE A 18 -12.37 14.73 -22.74
CA ILE A 18 -13.29 13.98 -21.89
C ILE A 18 -14.72 14.33 -22.30
N ARG A 19 -15.45 13.36 -22.84
CA ARG A 19 -16.85 13.53 -23.22
C ARG A 19 -17.70 13.64 -21.96
N ILE A 20 -18.44 14.72 -21.78
CA ILE A 20 -19.35 14.92 -20.64
C ILE A 20 -20.70 14.30 -21.00
N ASP A 21 -21.18 13.37 -20.18
CA ASP A 21 -22.45 12.70 -20.41
C ASP A 21 -23.63 13.65 -20.13
N GLY A 22 -24.54 13.78 -21.10
CA GLY A 22 -25.65 14.73 -21.04
C GLY A 22 -25.23 16.19 -21.16
N ALA A 23 -24.11 16.48 -21.85
CA ALA A 23 -23.67 17.84 -22.13
C ALA A 23 -24.75 18.66 -22.86
N ASP A 24 -25.45 18.07 -23.83
CA ASP A 24 -26.49 18.75 -24.60
C ASP A 24 -27.69 19.16 -23.73
N GLU A 25 -28.10 18.28 -22.79
CA GLU A 25 -29.15 18.58 -21.81
C GLU A 25 -28.73 19.70 -20.85
N ASP A 26 -27.47 19.65 -20.40
CA ASP A 26 -26.90 20.66 -19.51
C ASP A 26 -26.78 22.03 -20.19
N GLU A 27 -26.43 22.04 -21.47
CA GLU A 27 -26.34 23.24 -22.32
C GLU A 27 -27.72 23.89 -22.46
N ALA A 28 -28.76 23.10 -22.77
CA ALA A 28 -30.13 23.58 -22.87
C ALA A 28 -30.60 24.25 -21.56
N LEU A 29 -30.31 23.62 -20.43
CA LEU A 29 -30.67 24.14 -19.10
C LEU A 29 -29.79 25.31 -18.63
N SER A 30 -28.60 25.50 -19.23
CA SER A 30 -27.67 26.57 -18.83
C SER A 30 -28.22 27.98 -19.10
N SER A 31 -29.10 28.11 -20.10
CA SER A 31 -29.74 29.36 -20.49
C SER A 31 -30.89 29.78 -19.57
N SER A 32 -31.36 28.88 -18.70
CA SER A 32 -32.47 29.14 -17.78
C SER A 32 -32.03 30.01 -16.60
N ALA A 33 -32.86 30.99 -16.22
CA ALA A 33 -32.59 31.85 -15.06
C ALA A 33 -32.70 31.10 -13.73
N TYR A 34 -33.52 30.03 -13.70
CA TYR A 34 -33.77 29.21 -12.51
C TYR A 34 -33.88 27.75 -12.92
N LEU A 35 -33.17 26.88 -12.18
CA LEU A 35 -33.30 25.43 -12.31
C LEU A 35 -34.19 24.88 -11.20
N THR A 36 -35.00 23.88 -11.53
CA THR A 36 -35.71 23.11 -10.53
C THR A 36 -34.74 22.28 -9.68
N HIS A 37 -35.16 21.95 -8.46
CA HIS A 37 -34.37 21.09 -7.58
C HIS A 37 -34.09 19.72 -8.22
N GLN A 38 -35.05 19.17 -8.95
CA GLN A 38 -34.94 17.87 -9.62
C GLN A 38 -33.89 17.88 -10.74
N GLU A 39 -33.86 18.92 -11.58
CA GLU A 39 -32.86 19.08 -12.64
C GLU A 39 -31.44 19.19 -12.07
N LEU A 40 -31.29 19.98 -11.01
CA LEU A 40 -30.00 20.13 -10.32
C LEU A 40 -29.49 18.81 -9.74
N LEU A 41 -30.35 18.07 -9.02
CA LEU A 41 -29.96 16.78 -8.45
C LEU A 41 -29.62 15.76 -9.53
N THR A 42 -30.40 15.70 -10.60
CA THR A 42 -30.18 14.77 -11.72
C THR A 42 -28.84 15.07 -12.40
N ARG A 43 -28.56 16.34 -12.71
CA ARG A 43 -27.29 16.79 -13.28
C ARG A 43 -26.11 16.45 -12.37
N ARG A 44 -26.20 16.77 -11.07
CA ARG A 44 -25.11 16.51 -10.10
C ARG A 44 -24.86 15.01 -9.93
N SER A 45 -25.92 14.21 -9.83
CA SER A 45 -25.84 12.75 -9.73
C SER A 45 -25.11 12.16 -10.94
N ARG A 46 -25.51 12.55 -12.16
CA ARG A 46 -24.88 12.10 -13.41
C ARG A 46 -23.40 12.48 -13.45
N ARG A 47 -23.06 13.75 -13.22
CA ARG A 47 -21.67 14.24 -13.23
C ARG A 47 -20.81 13.53 -12.18
N PHE A 48 -21.34 13.29 -10.98
CA PHE A 48 -20.61 12.58 -9.94
C PHE A 48 -20.31 11.12 -10.33
N LYS A 49 -21.30 10.41 -10.88
CA LYS A 49 -21.11 9.03 -11.37
C LYS A 49 -20.06 8.97 -12.47
N GLN A 50 -20.13 9.90 -13.42
CA GLN A 50 -19.17 9.99 -14.51
C GLN A 50 -17.76 10.28 -13.99
N LEU A 51 -17.62 11.25 -13.09
CA LEU A 51 -16.35 11.58 -12.44
C LEU A 51 -15.75 10.37 -11.72
N ALA A 52 -16.56 9.65 -10.92
CA ALA A 52 -16.11 8.45 -10.23
C ALA A 52 -15.63 7.36 -11.20
N GLN A 53 -16.31 7.20 -12.34
CA GLN A 53 -15.90 6.24 -13.37
C GLN A 53 -14.57 6.63 -14.01
N ILE A 54 -14.37 7.91 -14.34
CA ILE A 54 -13.12 8.44 -14.91
C ILE A 54 -11.95 8.24 -13.93
N PHE A 55 -12.13 8.58 -12.65
CA PHE A 55 -11.10 8.37 -11.63
C PHE A 55 -10.73 6.90 -11.44
N ARG A 56 -11.71 5.99 -11.49
CA ARG A 56 -11.43 4.54 -11.45
C ARG A 56 -10.62 4.11 -12.67
N ALA A 57 -10.96 4.59 -13.86
CA ALA A 57 -10.19 4.27 -15.07
C ALA A 57 -8.73 4.75 -14.94
N HIS A 58 -8.53 6.01 -14.53
CA HIS A 58 -7.18 6.56 -14.31
C HIS A 58 -6.39 5.81 -13.22
N TYR A 59 -7.07 5.40 -12.16
CA TYR A 59 -6.43 4.57 -11.14
C TYR A 59 -5.91 3.26 -11.73
N TRP A 60 -6.74 2.56 -12.51
CA TRP A 60 -6.33 1.29 -13.12
C TRP A 60 -5.19 1.46 -14.13
N THR A 61 -5.23 2.48 -14.98
CA THR A 61 -4.13 2.76 -15.92
C THR A 61 -2.82 3.05 -15.18
N LEU A 62 -2.87 3.89 -14.13
CA LEU A 62 -1.70 4.17 -13.29
C LEU A 62 -1.16 2.91 -12.63
N MET A 63 -2.04 2.06 -12.11
CA MET A 63 -1.64 0.81 -11.44
C MET A 63 -1.02 -0.19 -12.41
N GLU A 64 -1.47 -0.24 -13.67
CA GLU A 64 -0.85 -1.04 -14.72
C GLU A 64 0.56 -0.55 -15.06
N GLU A 65 0.72 0.77 -15.25
CA GLU A 65 2.04 1.38 -15.49
C GLU A 65 3.01 1.14 -14.32
N LEU A 66 2.53 1.30 -13.08
CA LEU A 66 3.33 1.07 -11.88
C LEU A 66 3.79 -0.40 -11.81
N LYS A 67 2.90 -1.36 -12.12
CA LYS A 67 3.27 -2.79 -12.16
C LYS A 67 4.35 -3.07 -13.20
N VAL A 68 4.24 -2.49 -14.40
CA VAL A 68 5.25 -2.66 -15.46
C VAL A 68 6.59 -2.09 -14.99
N LYS A 69 6.60 -0.88 -14.45
CA LYS A 69 7.81 -0.23 -13.93
C LYS A 69 8.42 -0.97 -12.75
N HIS A 70 7.61 -1.54 -11.87
CA HIS A 70 8.08 -2.36 -10.76
C HIS A 70 8.72 -3.66 -11.26
N LYS A 71 8.15 -4.32 -12.28
CA LYS A 71 8.76 -5.51 -12.90
C LYS A 71 10.08 -5.17 -13.57
N GLU A 72 10.14 -4.07 -14.33
CA GLU A 72 11.36 -3.57 -14.96
C GLU A 72 12.45 -3.26 -13.93
N TYR A 73 12.08 -2.58 -12.84
CA TYR A 73 12.97 -2.30 -11.72
C TYR A 73 13.49 -3.60 -11.08
N TYR A 74 12.62 -4.55 -10.75
CA TYR A 74 13.02 -5.81 -10.14
C TYR A 74 13.90 -6.65 -11.08
N TRP A 75 13.67 -6.56 -12.40
CA TRP A 75 14.51 -7.22 -13.40
C TRP A 75 15.92 -6.62 -13.47
N ILE A 76 16.04 -5.29 -13.43
CA ILE A 76 17.33 -4.59 -13.54
C ILE A 76 18.13 -4.66 -12.23
N TYR A 77 17.46 -4.48 -11.09
CA TYR A 77 18.12 -4.31 -9.79
C TYR A 77 18.02 -5.54 -8.87
N GLY A 78 17.18 -6.53 -9.20
CA GLY A 78 16.88 -7.66 -8.32
C GLY A 78 16.08 -7.26 -7.08
N LYS A 79 16.25 -8.00 -5.98
CA LYS A 79 15.75 -7.58 -4.67
C LYS A 79 16.43 -6.26 -4.28
N SER A 80 15.61 -5.31 -3.80
CA SER A 80 15.95 -3.96 -3.34
C SER A 80 17.46 -3.69 -3.19
N PRO A 81 18.03 -2.69 -3.90
CA PRO A 81 19.38 -2.16 -3.71
C PRO A 81 19.69 -1.69 -2.28
N TYR A 82 18.69 -1.70 -1.38
CA TYR A 82 18.93 -1.54 0.04
C TYR A 82 19.75 -2.73 0.56
N LYS A 83 21.07 -2.55 0.62
CA LYS A 83 21.97 -3.48 1.29
C LYS A 83 21.48 -3.62 2.73
N GLU A 84 20.95 -4.78 3.10
CA GLU A 84 20.92 -5.17 4.50
C GLU A 84 22.35 -5.06 5.01
N ASP A 85 22.58 -4.22 6.02
CA ASP A 85 23.86 -4.15 6.71
C ASP A 85 24.39 -5.56 6.99
N GLU A 86 25.69 -5.77 6.74
CA GLU A 86 26.44 -7.04 6.81
C GLU A 86 26.25 -7.89 8.10
N LYS A 87 25.52 -7.39 9.09
CA LYS A 87 25.16 -8.10 10.33
C LYS A 87 24.23 -9.30 10.09
N ASN A 88 23.50 -9.37 8.97
CA ASN A 88 22.53 -10.45 8.72
C ASN A 88 23.13 -11.69 8.01
N LYS A 89 24.35 -11.61 7.44
CA LYS A 89 25.01 -12.75 6.77
C LYS A 89 25.54 -13.82 7.73
N LYS A 90 25.75 -13.49 9.02
CA LYS A 90 26.25 -14.46 10.01
C LYS A 90 25.19 -15.45 10.46
N ARG A 91 23.89 -15.16 10.27
CA ARG A 91 22.78 -16.06 10.66
C ARG A 91 22.40 -17.09 9.59
N LYS A 92 22.91 -16.99 8.36
CA LYS A 92 22.55 -17.88 7.24
C LYS A 92 23.52 -19.05 7.03
N ARG A 93 24.62 -19.15 7.78
CA ARG A 93 25.59 -20.24 7.62
C ARG A 93 25.26 -21.50 8.43
N ASP A 94 24.26 -21.45 9.32
CA ASP A 94 23.93 -22.56 10.23
C ASP A 94 22.59 -23.26 9.91
N PHE A 95 21.97 -23.00 8.75
CA PHE A 95 20.78 -23.73 8.28
C PHE A 95 21.02 -24.25 6.86
N ASN A 96 21.84 -25.30 6.78
CA ASN A 96 21.88 -26.23 5.66
C ASN A 96 21.73 -27.63 6.25
N ASP A 97 20.51 -27.98 6.61
CA ASP A 97 19.99 -29.31 6.34
C ASP A 97 18.47 -29.21 6.19
N ASP A 98 17.88 -30.14 5.45
CA ASP A 98 16.45 -30.31 5.17
C ASP A 98 15.87 -29.45 4.02
N LYS A 99 16.07 -30.04 2.84
CA LYS A 99 15.39 -29.83 1.57
C LYS A 99 13.89 -30.14 1.69
N GLU A 100 13.03 -29.12 1.78
CA GLU A 100 11.63 -29.26 1.35
C GLU A 100 11.09 -28.03 0.60
N ASN A 101 10.50 -28.37 -0.55
CA ASN A 101 9.61 -27.63 -1.45
C ASN A 101 8.91 -26.38 -0.86
N PHE A 102 9.28 -25.17 -1.29
CA PHE A 102 8.54 -23.94 -0.96
C PHE A 102 7.87 -23.33 -2.21
N GLU A 103 6.64 -23.76 -2.42
CA GLU A 103 5.65 -23.16 -3.31
C GLU A 103 5.33 -21.74 -2.82
N TRP A 104 5.60 -20.73 -3.66
CA TRP A 104 5.32 -19.33 -3.33
C TRP A 104 3.82 -19.06 -3.42
N ASN A 105 3.10 -19.29 -2.32
CA ASN A 105 1.78 -18.72 -2.10
C ASN A 105 1.80 -17.78 -0.88
N ALA A 106 2.35 -16.58 -1.07
CA ALA A 106 2.31 -15.51 -0.07
C ALA A 106 1.13 -14.58 -0.34
N LYS A 107 -0.03 -15.05 0.12
CA LYS A 107 -1.26 -14.30 0.39
C LYS A 107 -0.96 -13.18 1.39
N SER A 108 -0.65 -11.98 0.89
CA SER A 108 -0.60 -10.76 1.71
C SER A 108 -2.01 -10.39 2.18
N GLY A 109 -2.41 -10.99 3.31
CA GLY A 109 -3.56 -10.56 4.10
C GLY A 109 -3.12 -9.51 5.12
N ILE A 110 -3.29 -8.25 4.76
CA ILE A 110 -3.40 -7.16 5.74
C ILE A 110 -4.77 -7.35 6.39
N ASN A 111 -4.82 -7.75 7.66
CA ASN A 111 -6.01 -7.57 8.46
C ASN A 111 -5.60 -7.00 9.83
N GLY A 112 -5.96 -5.74 10.02
CA GLY A 112 -5.85 -5.07 11.31
C GLY A 112 -7.01 -5.45 12.23
N GLY A 113 -6.73 -5.37 13.53
CA GLY A 113 -7.67 -4.88 14.55
C GLY A 113 -8.72 -5.86 15.10
N GLY A 114 -8.48 -6.28 16.34
CA GLY A 114 -9.49 -6.28 17.41
C GLY A 114 -10.45 -7.48 17.49
N GLY A 115 -10.25 -8.32 18.49
CA GLY A 115 -11.22 -9.34 18.91
C GLY A 115 -10.62 -10.23 19.99
N GLU A 116 -11.15 -10.11 21.21
CA GLU A 116 -10.81 -10.88 22.40
C GLU A 116 -10.93 -12.39 22.12
N VAL A 117 -9.89 -13.15 22.47
CA VAL A 117 -10.00 -14.60 22.64
C VAL A 117 -9.24 -14.98 23.89
N GLU A 118 -10.01 -15.59 24.78
CA GLU A 118 -9.60 -16.15 26.05
C GLU A 118 -8.55 -17.24 25.90
N ALA A 119 -7.93 -17.54 27.03
CA ALA A 119 -6.84 -18.48 27.23
C ALA A 119 -6.99 -19.78 26.41
N ASP A 120 -5.99 -20.04 25.57
CA ASP A 120 -5.65 -21.40 25.17
C ASP A 120 -4.13 -21.55 25.14
N GLU A 121 -3.66 -22.54 25.88
CA GLU A 121 -2.26 -22.85 26.13
C GLU A 121 -1.67 -23.51 24.87
N ARG A 122 -1.27 -22.69 23.89
CA ARG A 122 -0.57 -23.18 22.70
C ARG A 122 0.88 -22.71 22.70
N GLU A 123 1.77 -23.70 22.63
CA GLU A 123 3.22 -23.57 22.70
C GLU A 123 3.79 -22.49 21.76
N GLU A 124 4.69 -21.72 22.35
CA GLU A 124 5.19 -20.41 21.92
C GLU A 124 6.26 -20.55 20.82
N GLU A 125 5.87 -20.96 19.63
CA GLU A 125 6.81 -21.02 18.50
C GLU A 125 7.02 -19.62 17.88
N GLY A 126 8.11 -18.97 18.28
CA GLY A 126 8.76 -17.92 17.48
C GLY A 126 8.24 -16.48 17.61
N VAL A 127 7.37 -16.17 18.59
CA VAL A 127 7.00 -14.77 18.84
C VAL A 127 8.22 -14.05 19.43
N ARG A 128 8.82 -13.15 18.65
CA ARG A 128 9.91 -12.28 19.11
C ARG A 128 9.51 -11.67 20.45
N LYS A 129 10.39 -11.76 21.46
CA LYS A 129 10.20 -11.17 22.79
C LYS A 129 10.94 -9.83 22.87
N CYS A 130 10.48 -8.97 23.77
CA CYS A 130 11.24 -7.78 24.14
C CYS A 130 12.64 -8.19 24.64
N SER A 131 13.67 -7.49 24.18
CA SER A 131 15.07 -7.74 24.54
C SER A 131 15.47 -7.25 25.94
N ALA A 132 14.56 -6.62 26.69
CA ALA A 132 14.82 -6.26 28.07
C ALA A 132 14.82 -7.52 28.97
N SER A 133 15.78 -7.60 29.90
CA SER A 133 15.96 -8.77 30.76
C SER A 133 14.68 -9.11 31.52
N GLY A 134 14.17 -10.32 31.34
CA GLY A 134 12.97 -10.81 32.02
C GLY A 134 11.64 -10.25 31.48
N CYS A 135 11.65 -9.49 30.37
CA CYS A 135 10.43 -8.96 29.79
C CYS A 135 9.73 -10.01 28.90
N LYS A 136 8.48 -10.32 29.22
CA LYS A 136 7.63 -11.24 28.44
C LYS A 136 6.74 -10.53 27.41
N ALA A 137 6.82 -9.20 27.32
CA ALA A 137 6.01 -8.43 26.39
C ALA A 137 6.49 -8.61 24.94
N LYS A 138 5.54 -8.54 24.00
CA LYS A 138 5.85 -8.51 22.57
C LYS A 138 6.52 -7.16 22.22
N PRO A 139 7.59 -7.16 21.41
CA PRO A 139 8.25 -5.94 20.98
C PRO A 139 7.37 -5.17 20.01
N MET A 140 7.55 -3.85 19.93
CA MET A 140 6.88 -3.01 18.95
C MET A 140 7.37 -3.33 17.52
N PRO A 141 6.54 -3.13 16.48
CA PRO A 141 6.95 -3.33 15.10
C PRO A 141 8.26 -2.61 14.77
N LEU A 142 9.16 -3.29 14.07
CA LEU A 142 10.49 -2.77 13.68
C LEU A 142 11.43 -2.44 14.87
N THR A 143 11.11 -2.89 16.08
CA THR A 143 11.95 -2.70 17.27
C THR A 143 12.19 -4.03 17.97
N SER A 144 13.19 -4.05 18.86
CA SER A 144 13.47 -5.18 19.76
C SER A 144 12.88 -4.99 21.16
N PHE A 145 12.21 -3.88 21.44
CA PHE A 145 11.71 -3.54 22.78
C PHE A 145 10.19 -3.34 22.77
N CYS A 146 9.52 -3.67 23.87
CA CYS A 146 8.10 -3.35 24.02
C CYS A 146 7.91 -1.85 24.25
N TYR A 147 6.68 -1.38 24.10
CA TYR A 147 6.33 0.03 24.29
C TYR A 147 6.80 0.58 25.65
N THR A 148 6.65 -0.18 26.74
CA THR A 148 7.08 0.26 28.08
C THR A 148 8.59 0.47 28.17
N HIS A 149 9.41 -0.45 27.65
CA HIS A 149 10.87 -0.32 27.65
C HIS A 149 11.38 0.74 26.68
N ILE A 150 10.65 1.00 25.59
CA ILE A 150 10.94 2.11 24.69
C ILE A 150 10.75 3.45 25.43
N LEU A 151 9.68 3.60 26.22
CA LEU A 151 9.44 4.82 27.00
C LEU A 151 10.48 5.06 28.11
N LEU A 152 11.21 4.03 28.53
CA LEU A 152 12.30 4.15 29.51
C LEU A 152 13.61 4.67 28.89
N ASP A 153 13.74 4.66 27.56
CA ASP A 153 14.95 5.17 26.89
C ASP A 153 14.96 6.70 26.86
N SER A 154 15.93 7.30 27.55
CA SER A 154 16.17 8.75 27.58
C SER A 154 16.37 9.40 26.21
N LYS A 155 16.78 8.64 25.18
CA LYS A 155 17.01 9.13 23.81
C LYS A 155 15.76 9.06 22.94
N GLN A 156 14.70 8.43 23.43
CA GLN A 156 13.47 8.21 22.71
C GLN A 156 12.67 9.52 22.58
N LYS A 157 12.31 9.90 21.33
CA LYS A 157 11.54 11.14 21.04
C LYS A 157 10.20 10.91 20.32
N LEU A 158 9.97 9.70 19.82
CA LEU A 158 8.84 9.37 18.92
C LEU A 158 7.59 8.86 19.66
N TYR A 159 7.74 8.31 20.87
CA TYR A 159 6.66 7.65 21.59
C TYR A 159 6.38 8.45 22.86
N LYS A 160 5.10 8.61 23.19
CA LYS A 160 4.67 9.26 24.44
C LYS A 160 3.74 8.31 25.16
N GLY A 161 3.93 8.19 26.48
CA GLY A 161 2.98 7.52 27.37
C GLY A 161 1.59 8.13 27.25
N CYS A 162 0.55 7.31 27.33
CA CYS A 162 -0.81 7.83 27.49
C CYS A 162 -0.94 8.51 28.85
N ALA A 163 -1.28 9.79 28.89
CA ALA A 163 -1.53 10.55 30.12
C ALA A 163 -3.01 10.54 30.54
N TYR A 164 -3.86 9.80 29.81
CA TYR A 164 -5.29 9.74 30.09
C TYR A 164 -5.57 8.76 31.23
N VAL A 165 -6.04 9.28 32.35
CA VAL A 165 -6.54 8.47 33.47
C VAL A 165 -7.99 8.11 33.15
N VAL A 166 -8.25 6.84 32.86
CA VAL A 166 -9.62 6.31 32.84
C VAL A 166 -10.07 6.23 34.31
N LYS A 167 -11.03 7.08 34.70
CA LYS A 167 -11.75 6.95 35.98
C LYS A 167 -12.87 5.93 35.84
#